data_AF-A0AAJ4MGJ4-F1
#
_entry.id   AF-A0AAJ4MGJ4-F1
#
_cell.length_a   1.000
_cell.length_b   1.000
_cell.length_c   1.000
_cell.angle_alpha   90.00
_cell.angle_beta   90.00
_cell.angle_gamma   90.00
#
_symmetry.space_group_name_H-M   'P 1'
#
loop_
_entity.id
_entity.type
_entity.pdbx_description
1 polymer ?
#
loop_
_entity_poly.entity_id
_entity_poly.type
_entity_poly.pdbx_seq_one_letter_code
_entity_poly.pdbx_strand_id
1 'polypeptide(L)'
;MKKIMYFLAVLVCLVSIGGNAVSAEFLDMRVTETNDVKQHKDVYKALLLQKAKELGIEVEGKSIEKIKKQVVQTSITNTAKELGIATEGKNINELKKEVHHAKVIKKAKELGLDVQGKEPDQLAKEVHETMIKKKAEKLGISAEGKDIQELQKEIIKTKVTKAAEKFGIETEDEDIRGLIQAIHEAKLYHTAEKLGILTTNKSADELMEEIIVNHSTEAKELNLYPFQNGKLHVHPHHKLY
;
A
#
# COMPACT_ATOMS: atom_id res chain seq x y z
N MET A 1 -42.57 0.27 -7.36
CA MET A 1 -41.74 -0.93 -7.06
C MET A 1 -40.36 -0.75 -7.70
N LYS A 2 -39.40 -0.16 -6.97
CA LYS A 2 -38.00 -0.06 -7.44
C LYS A 2 -37.28 -1.34 -7.02
N LYS A 3 -36.82 -2.13 -7.99
CA LYS A 3 -36.03 -3.34 -7.74
C LYS A 3 -34.67 -2.92 -7.19
N ILE A 4 -34.44 -3.22 -5.92
CA ILE A 4 -33.13 -3.19 -5.28
C ILE A 4 -32.34 -4.35 -5.87
N MET A 5 -31.40 -4.04 -6.77
CA MET A 5 -30.49 -5.04 -7.33
C MET A 5 -29.30 -5.17 -6.38
N TYR A 6 -29.35 -6.19 -5.52
CA TYR A 6 -28.21 -6.63 -4.72
C TYR A 6 -27.11 -7.11 -5.67
N PHE A 7 -26.07 -6.30 -5.89
CA PHE A 7 -24.86 -6.79 -6.55
C PHE A 7 -24.07 -7.63 -5.55
N LEU A 8 -24.18 -8.94 -5.75
CA LEU A 8 -23.40 -9.98 -5.10
C LEU A 8 -21.90 -9.64 -5.24
N ALA A 9 -21.25 -9.28 -4.14
CA ALA A 9 -19.82 -9.00 -4.11
C ALA A 9 -19.03 -10.30 -4.28
N VAL A 10 -18.81 -10.73 -5.52
CA VAL A 10 -17.86 -11.80 -5.83
C VAL A 10 -16.46 -11.20 -5.78
N LEU A 11 -15.86 -11.29 -4.59
CA LEU A 11 -14.49 -10.92 -4.28
C LEU A 11 -13.53 -11.91 -4.96
N VAL A 12 -13.26 -11.72 -6.25
CA VAL A 12 -12.25 -12.52 -6.97
C VAL A 12 -10.85 -12.03 -6.57
N CYS A 13 -10.40 -12.61 -5.47
CA CYS A 13 -9.07 -13.12 -5.16
C CYS A 13 -7.84 -12.55 -5.89
N LEU A 14 -6.95 -11.98 -5.08
CA LEU A 14 -5.60 -12.51 -5.02
C LEU A 14 -5.21 -12.74 -3.56
N VAL A 15 -5.24 -14.03 -3.22
CA VAL A 15 -4.82 -14.62 -1.96
C VAL A 15 -3.38 -14.23 -1.64
N SER A 16 -3.16 -13.70 -0.44
CA SER A 16 -1.89 -13.90 0.28
C SER A 16 -2.24 -14.32 1.70
N ILE A 17 -2.25 -15.63 1.91
CA ILE A 17 -2.33 -16.29 3.21
C ILE A 17 -1.15 -15.85 4.08
N GLY A 18 -1.45 -15.57 5.36
CA GLY A 18 -0.60 -15.94 6.49
C GLY A 18 0.61 -15.05 6.79
N GLY A 19 0.50 -14.29 7.89
CA GLY A 19 1.64 -13.76 8.62
C GLY A 19 1.46 -12.30 9.02
N ASN A 20 1.63 -12.03 10.32
CA ASN A 20 1.72 -10.70 10.94
C ASN A 20 2.90 -9.84 10.45
N ALA A 21 3.31 -9.96 9.20
CA ALA A 21 4.43 -9.22 8.63
C ALA A 21 4.03 -7.76 8.37
N VAL A 22 4.56 -6.85 9.16
CA VAL A 22 4.56 -5.39 8.92
C VAL A 22 4.94 -5.13 7.45
N SER A 23 4.02 -4.57 6.65
CA SER A 23 4.25 -4.37 5.21
C SER A 23 5.39 -3.37 4.99
N ALA A 24 6.27 -3.67 4.03
CA ALA A 24 7.38 -2.81 3.62
C ALA A 24 6.92 -1.50 2.95
N GLU A 25 5.62 -1.36 2.71
CA GLU A 25 4.97 -0.27 1.97
C GLU A 25 5.10 1.08 2.69
N PHE A 26 5.27 1.09 4.02
CA PHE A 26 5.43 2.33 4.79
C PHE A 26 6.83 2.97 4.66
N LEU A 27 7.85 2.23 4.21
CA LEU A 27 9.25 2.68 4.27
C LEU A 27 9.68 3.59 3.11
N ASP A 28 8.85 3.78 2.06
CA ASP A 28 9.21 4.54 0.86
C ASP A 28 8.30 5.76 0.56
N MET A 29 7.52 6.20 1.55
CA MET A 29 6.74 7.45 1.42
C MET A 29 7.69 8.66 1.50
N ARG A 30 8.18 9.13 0.35
CA ARG A 30 8.83 10.43 0.20
C ARG A 30 7.79 11.51 -0.10
N VAL A 31 7.65 12.47 0.81
CA VAL A 31 6.92 13.72 0.59
C VAL A 31 7.77 14.59 -0.33
N THR A 32 7.24 14.98 -1.49
CA THR A 32 7.78 16.12 -2.24
C THR A 32 7.26 17.40 -1.59
N GLU A 33 8.18 18.27 -1.17
CA GLU A 33 7.86 19.60 -0.65
C GLU A 33 7.31 20.48 -1.79
N THR A 34 5.99 20.44 -1.99
CA THR A 34 5.26 21.44 -2.78
C THR A 34 4.26 22.15 -1.88
N ASN A 35 4.10 23.46 -2.08
CA ASN A 35 3.54 24.47 -1.16
C ASN A 35 2.05 24.31 -0.73
N ASP A 36 1.44 23.13 -0.89
CA ASP A 36 0.09 22.77 -0.40
C ASP A 36 0.13 22.08 1.00
N VAL A 37 0.98 22.61 1.89
CA VAL A 37 1.79 21.81 2.84
C VAL A 37 1.08 21.40 4.16
N LYS A 38 -0.09 21.94 4.51
CA LYS A 38 -0.66 21.69 5.86
C LYS A 38 -1.47 20.39 5.94
N GLN A 39 -2.43 20.17 5.04
CA GLN A 39 -3.34 19.02 5.11
C GLN A 39 -2.64 17.69 4.80
N HIS A 40 -1.74 17.65 3.82
CA HIS A 40 -0.90 16.47 3.57
C HIS A 40 0.03 16.12 4.75
N LYS A 41 0.46 17.11 5.55
CA LYS A 41 1.23 16.86 6.78
C LYS A 41 0.40 16.16 7.83
N ASP A 42 -0.89 16.48 7.93
CA ASP A 42 -1.78 15.95 8.96
C ASP A 42 -2.14 14.49 8.67
N VAL A 43 -2.45 14.13 7.41
CA VAL A 43 -2.62 12.72 7.00
C VAL A 43 -1.32 11.92 7.21
N TYR A 44 -0.16 12.42 6.77
CA TYR A 44 1.12 11.76 7.00
C TYR A 44 1.39 11.52 8.49
N LYS A 45 1.11 12.53 9.32
CA LYS A 45 1.25 12.45 10.78
C LYS A 45 0.30 11.39 11.34
N ALA A 46 -0.96 11.37 10.93
CA ALA A 46 -1.94 10.36 11.36
C ALA A 46 -1.47 8.93 11.01
N LEU A 47 -0.98 8.71 9.79
CA LEU A 47 -0.43 7.42 9.37
C LEU A 47 0.78 7.00 10.23
N LEU A 48 1.69 7.94 10.50
CA LEU A 48 2.87 7.67 11.33
C LEU A 48 2.51 7.36 12.78
N LEU A 49 1.59 8.14 13.38
CA LEU A 49 1.15 7.92 14.75
C LEU A 49 0.39 6.61 14.89
N GLN A 50 -0.45 6.27 13.92
CA GLN A 50 -1.11 4.97 13.88
C GLN A 50 -0.10 3.84 13.78
N LYS A 51 0.94 4.00 12.97
CA LYS A 51 2.00 3.00 12.88
C LYS A 51 2.80 2.86 14.17
N ALA A 52 3.10 3.98 14.83
CA ALA A 52 3.75 3.99 16.13
C ALA A 52 2.90 3.25 17.17
N LYS A 53 1.59 3.49 17.21
CA LYS A 53 0.64 2.79 18.09
C LYS A 53 0.65 1.28 17.85
N GLU A 54 0.59 0.84 16.59
CA GLU A 54 0.67 -0.60 16.23
C GLU A 54 1.96 -1.27 16.70
N LEU A 55 3.06 -0.51 16.76
CA LEU A 55 4.37 -1.00 17.18
C LEU A 55 4.61 -0.84 18.69
N GLY A 56 3.62 -0.36 19.45
CA GLY A 56 3.76 -0.09 20.88
C GLY A 56 4.76 1.04 21.19
N ILE A 57 4.95 1.97 20.25
CA ILE A 57 5.85 3.11 20.42
C ILE A 57 5.09 4.26 21.06
N GLU A 58 5.52 4.68 22.25
CA GLU A 58 5.03 5.89 22.91
C GLU A 58 5.30 7.13 22.05
N VAL A 59 4.29 7.99 21.87
CA VAL A 59 4.39 9.19 21.00
C VAL A 59 4.40 10.51 21.78
N GLU A 60 4.01 10.50 23.05
CA GLU A 60 3.87 11.70 23.86
C GLU A 60 5.22 12.39 24.10
N GLY A 61 5.26 13.72 23.98
CA GLY A 61 6.48 14.52 24.14
C GLY A 61 7.58 14.32 23.08
N LYS A 62 7.36 13.49 22.04
CA LYS A 62 8.35 13.22 20.99
C LYS A 62 8.06 14.03 19.73
N SER A 63 9.12 14.48 19.06
CA SER A 63 9.01 15.07 17.73
C SER A 63 8.63 14.01 16.68
N ILE A 64 7.97 14.44 15.61
CA ILE A 64 7.59 13.59 14.47
C ILE A 64 8.82 12.88 13.86
N GLU A 65 9.96 13.56 13.78
CA GLU A 65 11.18 12.96 13.26
C GLU A 65 11.70 11.83 14.16
N LYS A 66 11.63 12.01 15.49
CA LYS A 66 12.00 10.98 16.45
C LYS A 66 11.08 9.77 16.36
N ILE A 67 9.77 10.00 16.24
CA ILE A 67 8.77 8.94 16.04
C ILE A 67 9.05 8.19 14.73
N LYS A 68 9.31 8.90 13.62
CA LYS A 68 9.68 8.29 12.33
C LYS A 68 10.89 7.37 12.47
N LYS A 69 11.97 7.84 13.10
CA LYS A 69 13.18 7.02 13.31
C LYS A 69 12.88 5.77 14.13
N GLN A 70 12.09 5.89 15.20
CA GLN A 70 11.70 4.75 16.03
C GLN A 70 10.81 3.76 15.26
N VAL A 71 9.82 4.24 14.51
CA VAL A 71 8.94 3.40 13.67
C VAL A 71 9.76 2.61 12.64
N VAL A 72 10.69 3.26 11.94
CA VAL A 72 11.58 2.60 10.97
C VAL A 72 12.44 1.54 11.65
N GLN A 73 13.11 1.90 12.75
CA GLN A 73 13.98 1.01 13.51
C GLN A 73 13.20 -0.24 13.97
N THR A 74 12.09 -0.04 14.67
CA THR A 74 11.28 -1.14 15.22
C THR A 74 10.70 -2.01 14.11
N SER A 75 10.22 -1.41 13.01
CA SER A 75 9.66 -2.18 11.88
C SER A 75 10.70 -3.11 11.25
N ILE A 76 11.91 -2.61 11.01
CA ILE A 76 12.99 -3.41 10.41
C ILE A 76 13.45 -4.48 11.38
N THR A 77 13.65 -4.16 12.67
CA THR A 77 14.02 -5.14 13.70
C THR A 77 13.00 -6.25 13.84
N ASN A 78 11.69 -5.92 13.89
CA ASN A 78 10.64 -6.93 13.98
C ASN A 78 10.62 -7.82 12.74
N THR A 79 10.73 -7.23 11.56
CA THR A 79 10.81 -7.98 10.30
C THR A 79 12.04 -8.89 10.26
N ALA A 80 13.20 -8.41 10.73
CA ALA A 80 14.42 -9.20 10.81
C ALA A 80 14.21 -10.44 11.68
N LYS A 81 13.61 -10.27 12.87
CA LYS A 81 13.27 -11.37 13.77
C LYS A 81 12.30 -12.38 13.13
N GLU A 82 11.25 -11.90 12.47
CA GLU A 82 10.30 -12.75 11.74
C GLU A 82 10.97 -13.60 10.64
N LEU A 83 12.04 -13.08 10.04
CA LEU A 83 12.81 -13.75 8.99
C LEU A 83 13.99 -14.57 9.55
N GLY A 84 14.15 -14.65 10.87
CA GLY A 84 15.25 -15.37 11.53
C GLY A 84 16.62 -14.69 11.35
N ILE A 85 16.65 -13.39 11.09
CA ILE A 85 17.88 -12.61 10.92
C ILE A 85 18.35 -12.09 12.28
N ALA A 86 19.61 -12.36 12.62
CA ALA A 86 20.23 -11.85 13.85
C ALA A 86 20.31 -10.31 13.83
N THR A 87 19.91 -9.68 14.93
CA THR A 87 19.84 -8.21 15.06
C THR A 87 20.95 -7.59 15.92
N GLU A 88 21.61 -8.37 16.77
CA GLU A 88 22.67 -7.87 17.65
C GLU A 88 23.91 -7.43 16.86
N GLY A 89 24.48 -6.29 17.27
CA GLY A 89 25.69 -5.73 16.67
C GLY A 89 25.52 -5.08 15.29
N LYS A 90 24.33 -5.16 14.66
CA LYS A 90 24.09 -4.61 13.33
C LYS A 90 23.48 -3.22 13.38
N ASN A 91 23.90 -2.35 12.48
CA ASN A 91 23.23 -1.07 12.29
C ASN A 91 21.96 -1.23 11.43
N ILE A 92 21.12 -0.20 11.42
CA ILE A 92 19.82 -0.25 10.74
C ILE A 92 19.93 -0.40 9.22
N ASN A 93 20.99 0.11 8.61
CA ASN A 93 21.18 0.04 7.17
C ASN A 93 21.59 -1.37 6.74
N GLU A 94 22.43 -2.04 7.53
CA GLU A 94 22.77 -3.45 7.35
C GLU A 94 21.51 -4.33 7.47
N LEU A 95 20.74 -4.15 8.55
CA LEU A 95 19.48 -4.87 8.73
C LEU A 95 18.50 -4.63 7.60
N LYS A 96 18.40 -3.39 7.10
CA LYS A 96 17.54 -3.07 5.96
C LYS A 96 17.92 -3.86 4.72
N LYS A 97 19.23 -3.95 4.40
CA LYS A 97 19.73 -4.72 3.25
C LYS A 97 19.45 -6.21 3.41
N GLU A 98 19.75 -6.78 4.57
CA GLU A 98 19.52 -8.21 4.83
C GLU A 98 18.04 -8.57 4.80
N VAL A 99 17.18 -7.76 5.43
CA VAL A 99 15.72 -7.94 5.39
C VAL A 99 15.21 -7.84 3.96
N HIS A 100 15.70 -6.87 3.17
CA HIS A 100 15.30 -6.73 1.78
C HIS A 100 15.68 -7.98 0.98
N HIS A 101 16.93 -8.43 1.08
CA HIS A 101 17.41 -9.60 0.38
C HIS A 101 16.65 -10.88 0.78
N ALA A 102 16.41 -11.09 2.08
CA ALA A 102 15.62 -12.22 2.56
C ALA A 102 14.16 -12.19 2.04
N LYS A 103 13.54 -11.01 1.95
CA LYS A 103 12.21 -10.84 1.32
C LYS A 103 12.24 -11.19 -0.16
N VAL A 104 13.27 -10.78 -0.88
CA VAL A 104 13.46 -11.12 -2.31
C VAL A 104 13.61 -12.63 -2.48
N ILE A 105 14.44 -13.30 -1.67
CA ILE A 105 14.59 -14.77 -1.69
C ILE A 105 13.26 -15.46 -1.41
N LYS A 106 12.53 -15.03 -0.37
CA LYS A 106 11.22 -15.60 -0.04
C LYS A 106 10.26 -15.47 -1.23
N LYS A 107 10.21 -14.28 -1.85
CA LYS A 107 9.37 -14.02 -3.01
C LYS A 107 9.79 -14.82 -4.24
N ALA A 108 11.09 -14.97 -4.49
CA ALA A 108 11.62 -15.81 -5.57
C ALA A 108 11.14 -17.26 -5.43
N LYS A 109 11.26 -17.83 -4.22
CA LYS A 109 10.76 -19.19 -3.92
C LYS A 109 9.25 -19.31 -4.14
N GLU A 110 8.46 -18.35 -3.66
CA GLU A 110 7.00 -18.32 -3.92
C GLU A 110 6.65 -18.26 -5.42
N LEU A 111 7.53 -17.68 -6.23
CA LEU A 111 7.34 -17.55 -7.68
C LEU A 111 7.86 -18.76 -8.46
N GLY A 112 8.58 -19.68 -7.81
CA GLY A 112 9.24 -20.82 -8.44
C GLY A 112 10.57 -20.47 -9.13
N LEU A 113 11.22 -19.37 -8.74
CA LEU A 113 12.49 -18.93 -9.31
C LEU A 113 13.67 -19.57 -8.57
N ASP A 114 14.72 -19.91 -9.31
CA ASP A 114 15.98 -20.33 -8.72
C ASP A 114 16.69 -19.15 -8.04
N VAL A 115 17.28 -19.42 -6.89
CA VAL A 115 17.97 -18.45 -6.04
C VAL A 115 19.48 -18.71 -5.95
N GLN A 116 19.96 -19.88 -6.38
CA GLN A 116 21.35 -20.27 -6.21
C GLN A 116 22.29 -19.48 -7.13
N GLY A 117 23.41 -19.01 -6.57
CA GLY A 117 24.47 -18.34 -7.34
C GLY A 117 24.10 -16.99 -7.97
N LYS A 118 22.94 -16.42 -7.65
CA LYS A 118 22.50 -15.11 -8.17
C LYS A 118 22.87 -13.99 -7.22
N GLU A 119 23.40 -12.90 -7.78
CA GLU A 119 23.62 -11.66 -7.04
C GLU A 119 22.28 -11.06 -6.56
N PRO A 120 22.24 -10.39 -5.39
CA PRO A 120 21.02 -9.83 -4.81
C PRO A 120 20.21 -8.96 -5.78
N ASP A 121 20.88 -8.08 -6.53
CA ASP A 121 20.22 -7.15 -7.45
C ASP A 121 19.66 -7.87 -8.68
N GLN A 122 20.36 -8.90 -9.18
CA GLN A 122 19.89 -9.72 -10.28
C GLN A 122 18.62 -10.49 -9.88
N LEU A 123 18.64 -11.12 -8.70
CA LEU A 123 17.47 -11.83 -8.18
C LEU A 123 16.29 -10.88 -7.96
N ALA A 124 16.54 -9.69 -7.41
CA ALA A 124 15.51 -8.68 -7.18
C ALA A 124 14.85 -8.23 -8.50
N LYS A 125 15.65 -8.00 -9.55
CA LYS A 125 15.17 -7.68 -10.88
C LYS A 125 14.30 -8.80 -11.45
N GLU A 126 14.77 -10.04 -11.42
CA GLU A 126 14.05 -11.19 -11.96
C GLU A 126 12.72 -11.44 -11.22
N VAL A 127 12.71 -11.30 -9.89
CA VAL A 127 11.50 -11.34 -9.07
C VAL A 127 10.52 -10.24 -9.49
N HIS A 128 11.01 -9.01 -9.68
CA HIS A 128 10.18 -7.88 -10.09
C HIS A 128 9.54 -8.11 -11.46
N GLU A 129 10.32 -8.50 -12.47
CA GLU A 129 9.84 -8.79 -13.82
C GLU A 129 8.81 -9.93 -13.82
N THR A 130 9.10 -11.01 -13.11
CA THR A 130 8.19 -12.16 -12.97
C THR A 130 6.87 -11.75 -12.31
N MET A 131 6.92 -10.88 -11.29
CA MET A 131 5.69 -10.35 -10.67
C MET A 131 4.87 -9.50 -11.64
N ILE A 132 5.51 -8.69 -12.48
CA ILE A 132 4.81 -7.86 -13.48
C ILE A 132 4.15 -8.76 -14.51
N LYS A 133 4.88 -9.75 -15.07
CA LYS A 133 4.33 -10.71 -16.03
C LYS A 133 3.13 -11.49 -15.46
N LYS A 134 3.25 -12.04 -14.25
CA LYS A 134 2.11 -12.73 -13.58
C LYS A 134 0.93 -11.79 -13.29
N LYS A 135 1.17 -10.49 -13.04
CA LYS A 135 0.09 -9.51 -12.88
C LYS A 135 -0.60 -9.20 -14.20
N ALA A 136 0.15 -9.06 -15.30
CA ALA A 136 -0.39 -8.87 -16.64
C ALA A 136 -1.27 -10.06 -17.05
N GLU A 137 -0.75 -11.28 -16.91
CA GLU A 137 -1.47 -12.51 -17.23
C GLU A 137 -2.82 -12.59 -16.51
N LYS A 138 -2.85 -12.32 -15.19
CA LYS A 138 -4.08 -12.30 -14.39
C LYS A 138 -5.09 -11.24 -14.81
N LEU A 139 -4.64 -10.18 -15.49
CA LEU A 139 -5.49 -9.13 -16.02
C LEU A 139 -5.88 -9.37 -17.48
N GLY A 140 -5.40 -10.45 -18.11
CA GLY A 140 -5.61 -10.73 -19.53
C GLY A 140 -4.75 -9.87 -20.46
N ILE A 141 -3.66 -9.27 -19.95
CA ILE A 141 -2.77 -8.40 -20.71
C ILE A 141 -1.65 -9.24 -21.33
N SER A 142 -1.48 -9.16 -22.65
CA SER A 142 -0.37 -9.81 -23.35
C SER A 142 0.95 -9.10 -23.08
N ALA A 143 1.99 -9.89 -22.79
CA ALA A 143 3.38 -9.44 -22.63
C ALA A 143 4.18 -9.50 -23.95
N GLU A 144 3.61 -10.05 -25.02
CA GLU A 144 4.27 -10.17 -26.33
C GLU A 144 4.66 -8.79 -26.86
N GLY A 145 5.93 -8.61 -27.23
CA GLY A 145 6.45 -7.38 -27.84
C GLY A 145 6.51 -6.16 -26.93
N LYS A 146 6.23 -6.29 -25.63
CA LYS A 146 6.26 -5.19 -24.65
C LYS A 146 7.44 -5.34 -23.71
N ASP A 147 8.09 -4.22 -23.38
CA ASP A 147 9.01 -4.19 -22.26
C ASP A 147 8.28 -4.16 -20.92
N ILE A 148 9.04 -4.27 -19.83
CA ILE A 148 8.49 -4.33 -18.46
C ILE A 148 7.81 -3.01 -18.05
N GLN A 149 8.31 -1.87 -18.52
CA GLN A 149 7.75 -0.55 -18.21
C GLN A 149 6.42 -0.36 -18.94
N GLU A 150 6.34 -0.72 -20.21
CA GLU A 150 5.12 -0.71 -21.01
C GLU A 150 4.06 -1.62 -20.38
N LEU A 151 4.45 -2.84 -20.03
CA LEU A 151 3.56 -3.80 -19.37
C LEU A 151 3.05 -3.27 -18.02
N GLN A 152 3.90 -2.59 -17.25
CA GLN A 152 3.52 -1.97 -16.00
C GLN A 152 2.53 -0.81 -16.20
N LYS A 153 2.76 0.06 -17.20
CA LYS A 153 1.83 1.16 -17.53
C LYS A 153 0.45 0.62 -17.89
N GLU A 154 0.39 -0.44 -18.69
CA GLU A 154 -0.88 -1.05 -19.08
C GLU A 154 -1.60 -1.77 -17.93
N ILE A 155 -0.85 -2.46 -17.05
CA ILE A 155 -1.39 -3.01 -15.80
C ILE A 155 -2.03 -1.91 -14.95
N ILE A 156 -1.34 -0.77 -14.79
CA ILE A 156 -1.84 0.36 -14.01
C ILE A 156 -3.11 0.90 -14.65
N LYS A 157 -3.09 1.21 -15.96
CA LYS A 157 -4.25 1.70 -16.69
C LYS A 157 -5.45 0.76 -16.53
N THR A 158 -5.26 -0.53 -16.78
CA THR A 158 -6.32 -1.54 -16.67
C THR A 158 -6.92 -1.61 -15.26
N LYS A 159 -6.08 -1.54 -14.22
CA LYS A 159 -6.56 -1.55 -12.83
C LYS A 159 -7.33 -0.29 -12.47
N VAL A 160 -6.84 0.86 -12.92
CA VAL A 160 -7.48 2.16 -12.67
C VAL A 160 -8.84 2.21 -13.37
N THR A 161 -8.92 1.85 -14.66
CA THR A 161 -10.18 1.78 -15.40
C THR A 161 -11.19 0.85 -14.73
N LYS A 162 -10.79 -0.40 -14.40
CA LYS A 162 -11.68 -1.35 -13.69
C LYS A 162 -12.16 -0.82 -12.33
N ALA A 163 -11.32 -0.07 -11.62
CA ALA A 163 -11.69 0.54 -10.36
C ALA A 163 -12.63 1.74 -10.56
N ALA A 164 -12.38 2.60 -11.55
CA ALA A 164 -13.24 3.72 -11.90
C ALA A 164 -14.66 3.23 -12.27
N GLU A 165 -14.76 2.22 -13.14
CA GLU A 165 -16.03 1.57 -13.51
C GLU A 165 -16.79 1.07 -12.28
N LYS A 166 -16.08 0.41 -11.34
CA LYS A 166 -16.69 -0.08 -10.09
C LYS A 166 -17.28 1.04 -9.23
N PHE A 167 -16.69 2.23 -9.26
CA PHE A 167 -17.16 3.39 -8.51
C PHE A 167 -18.06 4.31 -9.34
N GLY A 168 -18.39 3.95 -10.59
CA GLY A 168 -19.20 4.77 -11.48
C GLY A 168 -18.53 6.09 -11.87
N ILE A 169 -17.19 6.11 -11.89
CA ILE A 169 -16.40 7.26 -12.31
C ILE A 169 -16.21 7.19 -13.83
N GLU A 170 -16.54 8.27 -14.52
CA GLU A 170 -16.34 8.39 -15.96
C GLU A 170 -14.85 8.32 -16.30
N THR A 171 -14.50 7.54 -17.33
CA THR A 171 -13.11 7.30 -17.72
C THR A 171 -12.72 7.96 -19.05
N GLU A 172 -13.68 8.58 -19.73
CA GLU A 172 -13.44 9.28 -21.00
C GLU A 172 -12.68 10.58 -20.71
N ASP A 173 -11.65 10.86 -21.49
CA ASP A 173 -10.81 12.07 -21.47
C ASP A 173 -10.02 12.40 -20.17
N GLU A 174 -10.15 11.59 -19.11
CA GLU A 174 -9.41 11.79 -17.85
C GLU A 174 -7.99 11.21 -17.87
N ASP A 175 -7.03 11.99 -17.35
CA ASP A 175 -5.68 11.47 -17.12
C ASP A 175 -5.69 10.40 -16.02
N ILE A 176 -4.78 9.41 -16.13
CA ILE A 176 -4.68 8.30 -15.16
C ILE A 176 -4.52 8.82 -13.72
N ARG A 177 -3.82 9.95 -13.52
CA ARG A 177 -3.64 10.52 -12.18
C ARG A 177 -4.94 11.09 -11.63
N GLY A 178 -5.73 11.78 -12.46
CA GLY A 178 -7.05 12.28 -12.11
C GLY A 178 -7.98 11.13 -11.72
N LEU A 179 -8.00 10.06 -12.50
CA LEU A 179 -8.77 8.85 -12.18
C LEU A 179 -8.34 8.21 -10.85
N ILE A 180 -7.04 8.09 -10.59
CA ILE A 180 -6.54 7.57 -9.31
C ILE A 180 -7.02 8.41 -8.14
N GLN A 181 -7.01 9.74 -8.27
CA GLN A 181 -7.50 10.65 -7.24
C GLN A 181 -9.01 10.48 -7.03
N ALA A 182 -9.82 10.51 -8.10
CA ALA A 182 -11.26 10.31 -7.99
C ALA A 182 -11.62 8.95 -7.35
N ILE A 183 -10.90 7.88 -7.71
CA ILE A 183 -11.06 6.55 -7.09
C ILE A 183 -10.70 6.59 -5.59
N HIS A 184 -9.63 7.31 -5.23
CA HIS A 184 -9.21 7.45 -3.84
C HIS A 184 -10.29 8.15 -3.00
N GLU A 185 -10.81 9.26 -3.51
CA GLU A 185 -11.90 10.00 -2.88
C GLU A 185 -13.15 9.13 -2.76
N ALA A 186 -13.59 8.49 -3.83
CA ALA A 186 -14.75 7.61 -3.82
C ALA A 186 -14.64 6.46 -2.80
N LYS A 187 -13.44 5.87 -2.64
CA LYS A 187 -13.19 4.87 -1.61
C LYS A 187 -13.33 5.43 -0.19
N LEU A 188 -12.84 6.64 0.06
CA LEU A 188 -12.93 7.27 1.38
C LEU A 188 -14.38 7.62 1.73
N TYR A 189 -15.15 8.16 0.80
CA TYR A 189 -16.59 8.39 1.02
C TYR A 189 -17.34 7.09 1.23
N HIS A 190 -17.03 6.04 0.48
CA HIS A 190 -17.62 4.72 0.70
C HIS A 190 -17.30 4.16 2.09
N THR A 191 -16.04 4.26 2.53
CA THR A 191 -15.67 3.87 3.90
C THR A 191 -16.41 4.71 4.93
N ALA A 192 -16.47 6.03 4.75
CA ALA A 192 -17.15 6.94 5.67
C ALA A 192 -18.63 6.57 5.83
N GLU A 193 -19.32 6.30 4.72
CA GLU A 193 -20.70 5.81 4.74
C GLU A 193 -20.84 4.49 5.53
N LYS A 194 -19.95 3.52 5.29
CA LYS A 194 -19.96 2.22 5.99
C LYS A 194 -19.69 2.33 7.48
N LEU A 195 -18.92 3.33 7.90
CA LEU A 195 -18.58 3.60 9.29
C LEU A 195 -19.58 4.56 9.97
N GLY A 196 -20.57 5.08 9.24
CA GLY A 196 -21.53 6.06 9.76
C GLY A 196 -20.91 7.44 10.02
N ILE A 197 -19.80 7.76 9.37
CA ILE A 197 -19.13 9.06 9.46
C ILE A 197 -19.92 10.09 8.64
N LEU A 198 -20.20 11.24 9.24
CA LEU A 198 -20.82 12.36 8.52
C LEU A 198 -19.84 12.91 7.48
N THR A 199 -20.24 12.89 6.20
CA THR A 199 -19.42 13.29 5.05
C THR A 199 -19.64 14.74 4.61
N THR A 200 -20.71 15.39 5.05
CA THR A 200 -21.05 16.76 4.68
C THR A 200 -19.93 17.74 5.06
N ASN A 201 -19.49 18.55 4.10
CA ASN A 201 -18.43 19.55 4.25
C ASN A 201 -17.05 18.99 4.65
N LYS A 202 -16.79 17.69 4.47
CA LYS A 202 -15.46 17.10 4.66
C LYS A 202 -14.83 16.76 3.31
N SER A 203 -13.58 17.17 3.15
CA SER A 203 -12.69 16.72 2.09
C SER A 203 -12.28 15.27 2.28
N ALA A 204 -11.76 14.65 1.22
CA ALA A 204 -11.25 13.29 1.29
C ALA A 204 -10.08 13.15 2.29
N ASP A 205 -9.20 14.15 2.38
CA ASP A 205 -8.10 14.14 3.35
C ASP A 205 -8.60 14.21 4.80
N GLU A 206 -9.62 15.03 5.08
CA GLU A 206 -10.25 15.07 6.41
C GLU A 206 -10.94 13.75 6.76
N LEU A 207 -11.64 13.13 5.80
CA LEU A 207 -12.21 11.80 5.99
C LEU A 207 -11.13 10.76 6.24
N MET A 208 -10.03 10.81 5.51
CA MET A 208 -8.91 9.89 5.67
C MET A 208 -8.27 10.02 7.05
N GLU A 209 -7.99 11.25 7.49
CA GLU A 209 -7.49 11.52 8.84
C GLU A 209 -8.45 10.97 9.90
N GLU A 210 -9.74 11.30 9.81
CA GLU A 210 -10.75 10.83 10.78
C GLU A 210 -10.87 9.31 10.81
N ILE A 211 -10.87 8.65 9.65
CA ILE A 211 -10.88 7.18 9.55
C ILE A 211 -9.65 6.60 10.26
N ILE A 212 -8.46 7.17 10.05
CA ILE A 212 -7.21 6.65 10.64
C ILE A 212 -7.17 6.90 12.16
N VAL A 213 -7.56 8.10 12.59
CA VAL A 213 -7.41 8.52 13.99
C VAL A 213 -8.52 7.94 14.86
N ASN A 214 -9.77 8.02 14.40
CA ASN A 214 -10.95 7.72 15.23
C ASN A 214 -11.60 6.38 14.91
N HIS A 215 -11.47 5.86 13.68
CA HIS A 215 -12.20 4.66 13.24
C HIS A 215 -11.31 3.54 12.71
N SER A 216 -10.02 3.54 13.07
CA SER A 216 -9.07 2.61 12.48
C SER A 216 -9.29 1.16 12.92
N THR A 217 -9.90 0.91 14.07
CA THR A 217 -10.22 -0.44 14.54
C THR A 217 -11.33 -1.03 13.68
N GLU A 218 -12.45 -0.31 13.58
CA GLU A 218 -13.63 -0.72 12.82
C GLU A 218 -13.31 -0.83 11.32
N ALA A 219 -12.56 0.13 10.78
CA ALA A 219 -12.14 0.11 9.38
C ALA A 219 -11.23 -1.10 9.08
N LYS A 220 -10.36 -1.51 10.01
CA LYS A 220 -9.54 -2.73 9.86
C LYS A 220 -10.36 -4.00 9.91
N GLU A 221 -11.28 -4.11 10.86
CA GLU A 221 -12.16 -5.28 11.04
C GLU A 221 -13.04 -5.50 9.80
N LEU A 222 -13.57 -4.41 9.25
CA LEU A 222 -14.41 -4.43 8.05
C LEU A 222 -13.61 -4.44 6.73
N ASN A 223 -12.28 -4.42 6.81
CA ASN A 223 -11.40 -4.40 5.63
C ASN A 223 -11.71 -3.23 4.67
N LEU A 224 -11.96 -2.05 5.25
CA LEU A 224 -12.33 -0.81 4.55
C LEU A 224 -11.11 0.09 4.32
N TYR A 225 -11.09 0.77 3.17
CA TYR A 225 -10.03 1.71 2.81
C TYR A 225 -9.87 2.83 3.87
N PRO A 226 -8.66 3.20 4.31
CA PRO A 226 -7.35 2.85 3.76
C PRO A 226 -6.75 1.55 4.32
N PHE A 227 -7.51 0.71 5.00
CA PHE A 227 -7.02 -0.57 5.54
C PHE A 227 -7.38 -1.74 4.62
N GLN A 228 -6.41 -2.62 4.38
CA GLN A 228 -6.60 -3.87 3.68
C GLN A 228 -5.86 -5.00 4.40
N ASN A 229 -6.54 -6.11 4.68
CA ASN A 229 -6.06 -7.26 5.45
C ASN A 229 -5.45 -6.84 6.79
N GLY A 230 -6.12 -5.93 7.50
CA GLY A 230 -5.68 -5.37 8.79
C GLY A 230 -4.48 -4.42 8.71
N LYS A 231 -3.97 -4.13 7.52
CA LYS A 231 -2.80 -3.27 7.31
C LYS A 231 -3.21 -2.02 6.56
N LEU A 232 -2.58 -0.91 6.93
CA LEU A 232 -2.70 0.34 6.20
C LEU A 232 -2.17 0.17 4.77
N HIS A 233 -3.00 0.48 3.78
CA HIS A 233 -2.73 0.38 2.36
C HIS A 233 -3.04 1.72 1.69
N VAL A 234 -2.05 2.60 1.71
CA VAL A 234 -2.03 3.88 0.99
C VAL A 234 -1.18 3.69 -0.26
N HIS A 235 -1.71 4.04 -1.42
CA HIS A 235 -0.87 4.16 -2.61
C HIS A 235 -0.02 5.42 -2.45
N PRO A 236 1.31 5.32 -2.32
CA PRO A 236 2.15 6.51 -2.40
C PRO A 236 1.96 7.06 -3.83
N HIS A 237 1.74 8.37 -3.97
CA HIS A 237 1.77 9.04 -5.27
C HIS A 237 3.16 8.81 -5.90
N HIS A 238 3.33 7.69 -6.59
CA HIS A 238 4.53 7.44 -7.36
C HIS A 238 4.48 8.39 -8.53
N LYS A 239 5.59 9.09 -8.74
CA LYS A 239 5.86 9.74 -10.01
C LYS A 239 5.88 8.62 -11.06
N LEU A 240 4.76 8.48 -11.79
CA LEU A 240 4.73 7.81 -13.08
C LEU A 240 5.60 8.68 -14.00
N TYR A 241 6.90 8.35 -14.05
CA TYR A 241 7.85 8.82 -15.05
C TYR A 241 8.11 7.66 -16.01
#